data_AF-A0AAP0AZP9-F1
#
_entry.id   AF-A0AAP0AZP9-F1
#
_cell.length_a   1.000
_cell.length_b   1.000
_cell.length_c   1.000
_cell.angle_alpha   90.00
_cell.angle_beta   90.00
_cell.angle_gamma   90.00
#
_symmetry.space_group_name_H-M   'P 1'
#
loop_
_entity.id
_entity.type
_entity.pdbx_description
1 polymer ?
#
loop_
_entity_poly.entity_id
_entity_poly.type
_entity_poly.pdbx_seq_one_letter_code
_entity_poly.pdbx_strand_id
1 'polypeptide(L)'
;MVHDEAARALPVGIEEWPILEVPGLPQQANGDDCGVYVLKYMEALASTDNISWEECSNWSSQTVKFRAELAAEMITTFAKKSSH
;
A
#
# COMPACT_ATOMS: atom_id res chain seq x y z
N MET A 1 21.85 -6.31 -22.38
CA MET A 1 21.15 -5.44 -23.35
C MET A 1 19.63 -5.59 -23.13
N VAL A 2 19.16 -5.12 -21.98
CA VAL A 2 17.72 -5.08 -21.60
C VAL A 2 17.31 -3.64 -21.23
N HIS A 3 18.28 -2.72 -21.15
CA HIS A 3 18.06 -1.32 -20.79
C HIS A 3 17.48 -0.46 -21.93
N ASP A 4 17.62 -0.89 -23.19
CA ASP A 4 17.28 -0.07 -24.36
C ASP A 4 15.80 -0.18 -24.77
N GLU A 5 15.15 -1.30 -24.44
CA GLU A 5 13.74 -1.53 -24.80
C GLU A 5 12.77 -0.86 -23.80
N ALA A 6 13.11 -0.86 -22.51
CA ALA A 6 12.35 -0.15 -21.47
C ALA A 6 12.41 1.37 -21.64
N ALA A 7 13.53 1.90 -22.15
CA ALA A 7 13.73 3.34 -22.34
C ALA A 7 12.80 3.95 -23.42
N ARG A 8 12.30 3.15 -24.36
CA ARG A 8 11.43 3.64 -25.46
C ARG A 8 9.93 3.60 -25.13
N ALA A 9 9.54 2.94 -24.04
CA ALA A 9 8.13 2.72 -23.68
C ALA A 9 7.62 3.63 -22.56
N LEU A 10 8.51 4.34 -21.86
CA LEU A 10 8.13 5.19 -20.74
C LEU A 10 7.86 6.62 -21.25
N PRO A 11 6.75 7.25 -20.84
CA PRO A 11 6.45 8.62 -21.22
C PRO A 11 7.62 9.53 -20.83
N VAL A 12 7.93 10.47 -21.72
CA VAL A 12 8.97 11.50 -21.56
C VAL A 12 8.83 12.17 -20.18
N GLY A 13 9.95 12.29 -19.44
CA GLY A 13 10.02 13.10 -18.21
C GLY A 13 10.06 12.34 -16.88
N ILE A 14 10.43 11.05 -16.83
CA ILE A 14 10.56 10.29 -15.56
C ILE A 14 11.55 10.96 -14.59
N GLU A 15 12.58 11.63 -15.12
CA GLU A 15 13.54 12.40 -14.31
C GLU A 15 12.90 13.59 -13.59
N GLU A 16 11.74 14.06 -14.05
CA GLU A 16 10.98 15.16 -13.46
C GLU A 16 9.94 14.68 -12.44
N TRP A 17 9.81 13.36 -12.23
CA TRP A 17 8.83 12.82 -11.30
C TRP A 17 9.23 13.17 -9.85
N PRO A 18 8.32 13.75 -9.06
CA PRO A 18 8.64 14.12 -7.70
C PRO A 18 8.87 12.88 -6.85
N ILE A 19 10.03 12.84 -6.19
CA ILE A 19 10.30 11.89 -5.11
C ILE A 19 9.90 12.58 -3.80
N LEU A 20 8.97 11.96 -3.08
CA LEU A 20 8.46 12.50 -1.82
C LEU A 20 8.96 11.64 -0.66
N GLU A 21 9.63 12.28 0.29
CA GLU A 21 9.92 11.69 1.60
C GLU A 21 8.87 12.16 2.60
N VAL A 22 8.23 11.21 3.27
CA VAL A 22 7.18 11.50 4.26
C VAL A 22 7.70 11.14 5.64
N PRO A 23 8.06 12.12 6.48
CA PRO A 23 8.49 11.86 7.85
C PRO A 23 7.29 11.50 8.73
N GLY A 24 7.55 10.77 9.82
CA GLY A 24 6.53 10.48 10.84
C GLY A 24 5.48 9.45 10.41
N LEU A 25 5.75 8.65 9.38
CA LEU A 25 4.87 7.54 9.01
C LEU A 25 4.74 6.52 10.17
N PRO A 26 3.52 6.01 10.44
CA PRO A 26 3.30 4.98 11.46
C PRO A 26 4.15 3.73 11.24
N GLN A 27 5.06 3.42 12.15
CA GLN A 27 5.91 2.24 12.01
C GLN A 27 5.28 1.02 12.66
N GLN A 28 5.45 -0.13 12.03
CA GLN A 28 5.14 -1.41 12.67
C GLN A 28 6.08 -1.66 13.85
N ALA A 29 5.55 -2.31 14.89
CA ALA A 29 6.33 -2.73 16.04
C ALA A 29 6.85 -4.17 15.94
N ASN A 30 6.35 -4.96 14.97
CA ASN A 30 6.67 -6.37 14.79
C ASN A 30 7.37 -6.63 13.45
N GLY A 31 7.73 -7.90 13.21
CA GLY A 31 8.45 -8.31 12.00
C GLY A 31 7.57 -8.84 10.87
N ASP A 32 6.26 -8.94 11.07
CA ASP A 32 5.35 -9.72 10.22
C ASP A 32 4.18 -8.92 9.64
N ASP A 33 3.89 -7.71 10.13
CA ASP A 33 2.79 -6.88 9.60
C ASP A 33 3.20 -5.94 8.45
N CYS A 34 4.39 -6.07 7.86
CA CYS A 34 4.89 -5.11 6.86
C CYS A 34 4.01 -5.03 5.61
N GLY A 35 3.51 -6.18 5.15
CA GLY A 35 2.54 -6.23 4.07
C GLY A 35 1.23 -5.52 4.41
N VAL A 36 0.76 -5.63 5.67
CA VAL A 36 -0.47 -4.97 6.14
C VAL A 36 -0.28 -3.46 6.16
N TYR A 37 0.85 -2.96 6.66
CA TYR A 37 1.15 -1.53 6.68
C TYR A 37 1.22 -0.95 5.27
N VAL A 38 1.88 -1.64 4.32
CA VAL A 38 1.92 -1.22 2.90
C VAL A 38 0.51 -1.06 2.33
N LEU A 39 -0.39 -2.02 2.60
CA LEU A 39 -1.78 -1.93 2.12
C LEU A 39 -2.54 -0.76 2.78
N LYS A 40 -2.35 -0.52 4.08
CA LYS A 40 -2.95 0.63 4.77
C LYS A 40 -2.43 1.97 4.24
N TYR A 41 -1.16 2.06 3.89
CA TYR A 41 -0.59 3.24 3.23
C TYR A 41 -1.26 3.49 1.87
N MET A 42 -1.38 2.45 1.05
CA MET A 42 -2.05 2.55 -0.26
C MET A 42 -3.52 2.97 -0.12
N GLU A 43 -4.25 2.40 0.84
CA GLU A 43 -5.64 2.75 1.10
C GLU A 43 -5.79 4.22 1.54
N ALA A 44 -4.92 4.70 2.42
CA ALA A 44 -4.92 6.09 2.86
C ALA A 44 -4.64 7.06 1.69
N LEU A 45 -3.61 6.76 0.88
CA LEU A 45 -3.25 7.51 -0.33
C LEU A 45 -4.35 7.51 -1.39
N ALA A 46 -5.11 6.43 -1.51
CA ALA A 46 -6.24 6.36 -2.43
C ALA A 46 -7.47 7.15 -1.94
N SER A 47 -7.58 7.40 -0.64
CA SER A 47 -8.78 7.99 -0.02
C SER A 47 -8.75 9.53 0.03
N THR A 48 -7.57 10.14 0.17
CA THR A 48 -7.42 11.59 0.22
C THR A 48 -5.97 12.02 -0.01
N ASP A 49 -5.78 13.22 -0.57
CA ASP A 49 -4.45 13.82 -0.77
C ASP A 49 -3.90 14.48 0.52
N ASN A 50 -4.75 14.70 1.52
CA ASN A 50 -4.38 15.38 2.78
C ASN A 50 -4.47 14.43 3.98
N ILE A 51 -3.51 13.52 4.07
CA ILE A 51 -3.47 12.49 5.11
C ILE A 51 -2.80 13.04 6.36
N SER A 52 -3.49 12.95 7.50
CA SER A 52 -2.87 13.11 8.81
C SER A 52 -2.25 11.78 9.26
N TRP A 53 -0.94 11.64 9.09
CA TRP A 53 -0.22 10.42 9.49
C TRP A 53 -0.19 10.22 11.01
N GLU A 54 -0.36 11.29 11.79
CA GLU A 54 -0.49 11.23 13.24
C GLU A 54 -1.77 10.48 13.67
N GLU A 55 -2.88 10.69 12.95
CA GLU A 55 -4.14 9.97 13.19
C GLU A 55 -4.03 8.47 12.85
N CYS A 56 -3.06 8.11 12.00
CA CYS A 56 -2.76 6.73 11.61
C CYS A 56 -1.83 6.01 12.62
N SER A 57 -1.36 6.69 13.67
CA SER A 57 -0.47 6.11 14.69
C SER A 57 -1.05 4.91 15.44
N ASN A 58 -2.39 4.77 15.45
CA ASN A 58 -3.09 3.67 16.09
C ASN A 58 -3.15 2.37 15.25
N TRP A 59 -2.54 2.33 14.06
CA TRP A 59 -2.59 1.13 13.21
C TRP A 59 -2.04 -0.11 13.91
N SER A 60 -1.01 0.06 14.75
CA SER A 60 -0.41 -1.03 15.54
C SER A 60 -1.42 -1.76 16.43
N SER A 61 -2.39 -1.05 17.02
CA SER A 61 -3.42 -1.65 17.86
C SER A 61 -4.56 -2.29 17.04
N GLN A 62 -4.61 -2.01 15.74
CA GLN A 62 -5.64 -2.48 14.83
C GLN A 62 -5.17 -3.58 13.87
N THR A 63 -3.88 -3.95 13.85
CA THR A 63 -3.35 -4.88 12.85
C THR A 63 -4.04 -6.25 12.86
N VAL A 64 -4.44 -6.74 14.04
CA VAL A 64 -5.24 -7.98 14.16
C VAL A 64 -6.55 -7.87 13.37
N LYS A 65 -7.24 -6.73 13.48
CA LYS A 65 -8.49 -6.47 12.74
C LYS A 65 -8.22 -6.35 11.24
N PHE A 66 -7.19 -5.60 10.84
CA PHE A 66 -6.83 -5.43 9.43
C PHE A 66 -6.48 -6.77 8.76
N ARG A 67 -5.76 -7.66 9.46
CA ARG A 67 -5.47 -9.01 8.96
C ARG A 67 -6.73 -9.83 8.75
N ALA A 68 -7.68 -9.74 9.68
CA ALA A 68 -8.96 -10.45 9.55
C ALA A 68 -9.80 -9.91 8.39
N GLU A 69 -9.85 -8.58 8.22
CA GLU A 69 -10.54 -7.93 7.10
C GLU A 69 -9.93 -8.34 5.75
N LEU A 70 -8.60 -8.29 5.62
CA LEU A 70 -7.89 -8.73 4.42
C LEU A 70 -8.17 -10.20 4.09
N ALA A 71 -8.10 -11.08 5.09
CA ALA A 71 -8.39 -12.49 4.90
C ALA A 71 -9.84 -12.73 4.44
N ALA A 72 -10.81 -12.03 5.04
CA ALA A 72 -12.22 -12.12 4.66
C ALA A 72 -12.45 -11.64 3.22
N GLU A 73 -11.83 -10.54 2.82
CA GLU A 73 -11.93 -10.01 1.46
C GLU A 73 -11.32 -10.98 0.44
N MET A 74 -10.14 -11.53 0.72
CA MET A 74 -9.50 -12.53 -0.14
C MET A 74 -10.40 -13.76 -0.31
N ILE A 75 -10.89 -14.33 0.79
CA ILE A 75 -11.76 -15.53 0.76
C ILE A 75 -13.02 -15.26 -0.08
N THR A 76 -13.70 -14.14 0.16
CA THR A 76 -14.93 -13.82 -0.58
C THR A 76 -14.67 -13.55 -2.06
N THR A 77 -13.54 -12.92 -2.39
CA THR A 77 -13.14 -12.65 -3.78
C THR A 77 -12.81 -13.95 -4.52
N PHE A 78 -12.06 -14.86 -3.89
CA PHE A 78 -11.74 -16.15 -4.49
C PHE A 78 -12.97 -17.05 -4.62
N ALA A 79 -13.85 -17.09 -3.61
CA ALA A 79 -15.09 -17.84 -3.66
C ALA A 79 -16.01 -17.40 -4.82
N LYS A 80 -16.08 -16.09 -5.10
CA LYS A 80 -16.84 -15.55 -6.24
C LYS A 80 -16.24 -15.95 -7.59
N LYS A 81 -14.90 -15.97 -7.70
CA LYS A 81 -14.20 -16.38 -8.93
C LYS A 81 -14.32 -17.87 -9.23
N SER A 82 -14.38 -18.73 -8.22
CA SER A 82 -14.57 -20.18 -8.39
C SER A 82 -16.00 -20.60 -8.72
N SER A 83 -16.94 -19.66 -8.78
CA SER A 83 -18.36 -19.92 -9.05
C SER A 83 -18.77 -19.66 -10.51
N HIS A 84 -17.81 -19.35 -11.39
CA HIS A 84 -17.96 -19.17 -12.84
C HIS A 84 -17.01 -20.12 -13.56
#